data_AF-A0A7K1EVZ8-F1
#
_entry.id   AF-A0A7K1EVZ8-F1
#
_cell.length_a   1.000
_cell.length_b   1.000
_cell.length_c   1.000
_cell.angle_alpha   90.00
_cell.angle_beta   90.00
_cell.angle_gamma   90.00
#
_symmetry.space_group_name_H-M   'P 1'
#
loop_
_entity.id
_entity.type
_entity.pdbx_description
1 polymer ?
#
loop_
_entity_poly.entity_id
_entity_poly.type
_entity_poly.pdbx_seq_one_letter_code
_entity_poly.pdbx_strand_id
1 'polypeptide(L)' 'MRGHILKVTKSRSLVKSFSYRVFGTLTSWAVVYAITHKGSLATLIAIWETVVKILVYYYHERVWNRVSWGRTAN' A
#
# COMPACT_ATOMS: atom_id res chain seq x y z
N MET A 1 -23.04 -20.24 15.11
CA MET A 1 -23.31 -19.36 13.96
C MET A 1 -22.31 -19.70 12.86
N ARG A 2 -22.74 -20.45 11.83
CA ARG A 2 -21.88 -20.91 10.72
C ARG A 2 -21.59 -19.69 9.83
N GLY A 3 -20.37 -19.15 9.92
CA GLY A 3 -19.89 -18.16 8.97
C GLY A 3 -19.87 -18.79 7.58
N HIS A 4 -20.79 -18.37 6.71
CA HIS A 4 -20.67 -18.62 5.29
C HIS A 4 -19.38 -17.94 4.82
N ILE A 5 -18.32 -18.73 4.64
CA ILE A 5 -17.11 -18.26 3.98
C ILE A 5 -17.52 -17.95 2.54
N LEU A 6 -17.86 -16.68 2.28
CA LEU A 6 -18.09 -16.17 0.94
C LEU A 6 -16.83 -16.48 0.15
N LYS A 7 -16.93 -17.45 -0.76
CA LYS A 7 -15.85 -17.85 -1.66
C LYS A 7 -15.63 -16.66 -2.60
N VAL A 8 -14.78 -15.72 -2.20
CA VAL A 8 -14.49 -14.54 -3.00
C VAL A 8 -13.81 -15.02 -4.28
N THR A 9 -14.50 -14.92 -5.41
CA THR A 9 -13.95 -15.23 -6.72
C THR A 9 -12.62 -14.49 -6.89
N LYS A 10 -11.55 -15.17 -7.31
CA LYS A 10 -10.20 -14.59 -7.46
C LYS A 10 -10.24 -13.24 -8.21
N SER A 11 -11.13 -13.10 -9.19
CA SER A 11 -11.38 -11.88 -9.95
C SER A 11 -11.83 -10.68 -9.11
N ARG A 12 -12.68 -10.85 -8.09
CA ARG A 12 -13.10 -9.74 -7.20
C ARG A 12 -11.95 -9.20 -6.37
N SER A 13 -11.07 -10.07 -5.89
CA SER A 13 -9.87 -9.67 -5.13
C SER A 13 -8.85 -8.97 -6.02
N LEU A 14 -8.69 -9.39 -7.28
CA LEU A 14 -7.82 -8.73 -8.25
C LEU A 14 -8.32 -7.31 -8.58
N VAL A 15 -9.62 -7.16 -8.89
CA VAL A 15 -10.21 -5.85 -9.17
C VAL A 15 -10.07 -4.93 -7.96
N LYS A 16 -10.38 -5.42 -6.74
CA LYS A 16 -10.25 -4.61 -5.52
C LYS A 16 -8.80 -4.17 -5.27
N SER A 17 -7.83 -5.06 -5.46
CA SER A 17 -6.40 -4.75 -5.33
C SER A 17 -5.94 -3.74 -6.38
N PHE A 18 -6.39 -3.90 -7.62
CA PHE A 18 -6.07 -2.99 -8.72
C PHE A 18 -6.67 -1.59 -8.49
N SER A 19 -7.96 -1.51 -8.11
CA SER A 19 -8.61 -0.24 -7.76
C SER A 19 -7.86 0.46 -6.64
N TYR A 20 -7.47 -0.25 -5.58
CA TYR A 20 -6.72 0.33 -4.48
C TYR A 20 -5.35 0.88 -4.92
N ARG A 21 -4.65 0.16 -5.81
CA ARG A 21 -3.35 0.60 -6.34
C ARG A 21 -3.48 1.82 -7.25
N VAL A 22 -4.50 1.88 -8.10
CA VAL A 22 -4.77 3.03 -8.98
C VAL A 22 -5.15 4.27 -8.17
N PHE A 23 -6.02 4.14 -7.17
CA PHE A 23 -6.36 5.26 -6.30
C PHE A 23 -5.14 5.75 -5.52
N GLY A 24 -4.31 4.85 -5.00
CA GLY A 24 -3.10 5.21 -4.26
C GLY A 24 -2.12 6.04 -5.09
N THR A 25 -1.81 5.62 -6.32
CA THR A 25 -0.91 6.38 -7.20
C THR A 25 -1.53 7.69 -7.68
N LEU A 26 -2.83 7.71 -7.98
CA LEU A 26 -3.54 8.94 -8.38
C LEU A 26 -3.57 9.98 -7.26
N THR A 27 -3.80 9.57 -6.02
CA THR A 27 -3.81 10.49 -4.87
C THR A 27 -2.44 11.12 -4.68
N SER A 28 -1.36 10.34 -4.67
CA SER A 28 0.00 10.87 -4.54
C SER A 28 0.36 11.82 -5.67
N TRP A 29 0.05 11.44 -6.91
CA TRP A 29 0.26 12.28 -8.08
C TRP A 29 -0.53 13.59 -7.98
N ALA A 30 -1.81 13.52 -7.60
CA ALA A 30 -2.69 14.69 -7.47
C ALA A 30 -2.21 15.65 -6.38
N VAL A 31 -1.75 15.15 -5.23
CA VAL A 31 -1.20 15.98 -4.14
C VAL A 31 0.06 16.71 -4.61
N VAL A 32 1.00 16.00 -5.24
CA VAL A 32 2.23 16.62 -5.73
C VAL A 32 1.93 17.64 -6.83
N TYR A 33 1.01 17.30 -7.74
CA TYR A 33 0.60 18.19 -8.81
C TYR A 33 -0.09 19.44 -8.27
N ALA A 34 -0.98 19.31 -7.29
CA ALA A 34 -1.67 20.44 -6.67
C ALA A 34 -0.69 21.42 -5.99
N ILE A 35 0.39 20.92 -5.41
CA ILE A 35 1.40 21.77 -4.75
C ILE A 35 2.34 22.38 -5.79
N THR A 36 2.83 21.58 -6.73
CA THR A 36 3.96 21.96 -7.60
C THR A 36 3.52 22.52 -8.96
N HIS A 37 2.29 22.26 -9.38
CA HIS A 37 1.74 22.54 -10.72
C HIS A 37 2.57 21.98 -11.88
N LYS A 38 3.42 20.97 -11.61
CA LYS A 38 4.34 20.35 -12.57
C LYS A 38 4.07 18.84 -12.66
N GLY A 39 3.44 18.41 -13.75
CA GLY A 39 3.08 17.00 -13.97
C GLY A 39 4.28 16.05 -14.03
N SER A 40 5.42 16.51 -14.56
CA SER A 40 6.66 15.71 -14.63
C SER A 40 7.21 15.35 -13.26
N LEU A 41 7.19 16.29 -12.31
CA LEU A 41 7.60 16.05 -10.93
C LEU A 41 6.62 15.12 -10.20
N ALA A 42 5.31 15.32 -10.39
CA ALA A 42 4.29 14.46 -9.80
C ALA A 42 4.45 12.99 -10.21
N THR A 43 4.74 12.73 -11.48
CA THR A 43 4.98 11.36 -11.98
C THR A 43 6.26 10.77 -11.39
N LEU A 44 7.35 11.56 -11.34
CA LEU A 44 8.62 11.09 -10.76
C LEU A 44 8.46 10.74 -9.28
N ILE A 45 7.74 11.57 -8.52
CA ILE A 45 7.48 11.31 -7.09
C ILE A 45 6.59 10.09 -6.92
N ALA A 46 5.55 9.90 -7.73
CA ALA A 46 4.69 8.71 -7.63
C ALA A 46 5.48 7.39 -7.83
N ILE A 47 6.42 7.38 -8.78
CA ILE A 47 7.32 6.23 -8.99
C ILE A 47 8.25 6.04 -7.78
N TRP A 48 8.89 7.13 -7.34
CA TRP A 48 9.81 7.08 -6.20
C TRP A 48 9.12 6.64 -4.91
N GLU A 49 7.91 7.12 -4.66
CA GLU A 49 7.11 6.77 -3.49
C GLU A 49 6.80 5.27 -3.47
N THR A 50 6.55 4.65 -4.63
CA THR A 50 6.35 3.20 -4.73
C THR A 50 7.60 2.44 -4.30
N VAL A 51 8.79 2.86 -4.74
CA VAL A 51 10.07 2.25 -4.35
C VAL A 51 10.36 2.45 -2.87
N VAL A 52 10.17 3.68 -2.37
CA VAL A 52 10.39 4.01 -0.95
C VAL A 52 9.45 3.22 -0.06
N LYS A 53 8.17 3.07 -0.41
CA LYS A 53 7.21 2.26 0.36
C LYS A 53 7.64 0.80 0.49
N ILE A 54 8.24 0.22 -0.56
CA ILE A 54 8.75 -1.16 -0.49
C ILE A 54 9.91 -1.24 0.51
N LEU A 55 10.87 -0.31 0.43
CA LEU A 55 12.01 -0.27 1.35
C LEU A 55 11.55 -0.05 2.78
N VAL A 56 10.68 0.94 3.01
CA VAL A 56 10.11 1.24 4.33
C VAL A 56 9.34 0.05 4.87
N TYR A 57 8.52 -0.62 4.06
CA TYR A 57 7.81 -1.82 4.50
C TYR A 57 8.77 -2.93 4.92
N TYR A 58 9.82 -3.18 4.14
CA TYR A 58 10.83 -4.18 4.48
C TYR A 58 11.51 -3.86 5.82
N TYR A 59 11.98 -2.62 6.00
CA TYR A 59 12.60 -2.20 7.26
C TYR A 59 11.61 -2.22 8.42
N HIS A 60 10.37 -1.79 8.20
CA HIS A 60 9.30 -1.83 9.19
C HIS A 60 9.08 -3.26 9.66
N GLU A 61 8.98 -4.25 8.76
CA GLU A 61 8.85 -5.65 9.11
C GLU A 61 10.08 -6.17 9.90
N ARG A 62 11.29 -5.72 9.56
CA ARG A 62 12.51 -6.13 10.29
C ARG A 62 12.60 -5.53 11.68
N VAL A 63 12.23 -4.26 11.84
CA VAL A 63 12.12 -3.61 13.15
C VAL A 63 11.00 -4.27 13.95
N TRP A 64 9.83 -4.48 13.36
CA TRP A 64 8.69 -5.12 14.01
C TRP A 64 9.00 -6.54 14.47
N ASN A 65 9.76 -7.32 13.70
CA ASN A 65 10.23 -8.64 14.11
C ASN A 65 11.14 -8.62 15.34
N ARG A 66 11.80 -7.49 15.64
CA ARG A 66 12.60 -7.31 16.87
C ARG A 66 11.76 -6.83 18.04
N VAL A 67 10.60 -6.22 17.77
CA VAL A 67 9.66 -5.81 18.80
C VAL A 67 8.82 -7.02 19.24
N SER A 68 8.98 -7.48 20.48
CA SER A 68 8.23 -8.61 21.05
C SER A 68 6.79 -8.24 21.47
N TRP A 69 6.23 -7.16 20.93
CA TRP A 69 4.93 -6.65 21.32
C TRP A 69 3.84 -7.66 20.94
N GLY A 70 3.17 -8.24 21.93
CA GLY A 70 2.13 -9.26 21.75
C GLY A 70 2.63 -10.71 21.61
N ARG A 71 3.92 -11.01 21.81
CA ARG A 71 4.37 -12.40 21.98
C ARG A 71 4.05 -12.89 23.38
N THR A 72 2.92 -13.58 23.53
CA THR A 72 2.66 -14.40 24.72
C THR A 72 3.54 -15.64 24.60
N ALA A 73 4.52 -15.80 25.49
CA ALA A 73 5.23 -17.06 25.63
C ALA A 73 4.22 -18.13 26.05
N ASN A 74 4.11 -19.19 25.26
CA ASN A 74 3.46 -20.43 25.66
C ASN A 74 4.49 -21.55 25.53
#